data_AF-A0A6S6RUS9-F1
#
_entry.id   AF-A0A6S6RUS9-F1
#
_cell.length_a   1.000
_cell.length_b   1.000
_cell.length_c   1.000
_cell.angle_alpha   90.00
_cell.angle_beta   90.00
_cell.angle_gamma   90.00
#
_symmetry.space_group_name_H-M   'P 1'
#
loop_
_entity.id
_entity.type
_entity.pdbx_description
1 polymer ?
#
loop_
_entity_poly.entity_id
_entity_poly.type
_entity_poly.pdbx_seq_one_letter_code
_entity_poly.pdbx_strand_id
1 'polypeptide(L)' 'VTRVFANGNSQAVRIPKEFHLDCSQVAISSDGHSITLTPLSTSWVDFFAAEGAAPEAFMDFDRDELPQERALFDAHS' A
#
# COMPACT_ATOMS: atom_id res chain seq x y z
N VAL A 1 -12.42 12.79 18.60
CA VAL A 1 -12.28 11.52 19.38
C VAL A 1 -13.56 10.72 19.19
N THR A 2 -13.47 9.40 19.01
CA THR A 2 -14.63 8.52 18.82
C THR A 2 -14.55 7.30 19.75
N ARG A 3 -15.59 6.47 19.74
CA ARG A 3 -15.73 5.33 20.64
C ARG A 3 -15.26 4.04 19.97
N VAL A 4 -14.54 3.24 20.73
CA VAL A 4 -14.26 1.83 20.45
C VAL A 4 -15.31 0.96 21.13
N PHE A 5 -15.81 -0.05 20.43
CA PHE A 5 -16.86 -0.95 20.92
C PHE A 5 -16.67 -2.36 20.37
N ALA A 6 -17.42 -3.34 20.89
CA ALA A 6 -17.43 -4.71 20.39
C ALA A 6 -18.52 -4.90 19.32
N ASN A 7 -18.22 -5.64 18.27
CA ASN A 7 -19.16 -6.10 17.26
C ASN A 7 -19.01 -7.63 17.11
N GLY A 8 -19.89 -8.39 17.75
CA GLY A 8 -19.70 -9.83 17.91
C GLY A 8 -18.39 -10.13 18.67
N ASN A 9 -17.54 -10.98 18.10
CA ASN A 9 -16.22 -11.32 18.65
C ASN A 9 -15.10 -10.37 18.20
N SER A 10 -15.44 -9.26 17.52
CA SER A 10 -14.47 -8.32 16.96
C SER A 10 -14.51 -6.97 17.68
N GLN A 11 -13.40 -6.25 17.61
CA GLN A 11 -13.33 -4.85 18.01
C GLN A 11 -13.71 -3.95 16.82
N ALA A 12 -14.42 -2.86 17.09
CA ALA A 12 -14.86 -1.90 16.10
C ALA A 12 -14.67 -0.46 16.60
N VAL A 13 -14.48 0.47 15.65
CA VAL A 13 -14.38 1.90 15.91
C VAL A 13 -15.55 2.60 15.22
N ARG A 14 -16.27 3.46 15.93
CA ARG A 14 -17.34 4.25 15.29
C ARG A 14 -16.71 5.35 14.43
N ILE A 15 -17.01 5.39 13.15
CA ILE A 15 -16.57 6.47 12.26
C ILE A 15 -17.61 7.61 12.31
N PRO A 16 -17.24 8.83 12.73
CA PRO A 16 -18.12 10.00 12.67
C PRO A 16 -18.50 10.35 11.23
N LYS A 17 -19.60 11.11 11.05
CA LYS A 17 -20.17 11.38 9.71
C LYS A 17 -19.22 12.18 8.83
N GLU A 18 -18.48 13.11 9.42
CA GLU A 18 -17.46 13.93 8.78
C GLU A 18 -16.26 13.13 8.25
N PHE A 19 -16.11 11.87 8.68
CA PHE A 19 -15.06 10.94 8.22
C PHE A 19 -15.64 9.72 7.50
N HIS A 20 -16.88 9.81 7.00
CA HIS A 20 -17.52 8.70 6.31
C HIS A 20 -16.72 8.29 5.07
N LEU A 21 -16.46 6.99 4.94
CA LEU A 21 -15.77 6.41 3.79
C LEU A 21 -16.81 5.89 2.80
N ASP A 22 -16.75 6.32 1.54
CA ASP A 22 -17.60 5.83 0.47
C ASP A 22 -17.03 4.52 -0.13
N CYS A 23 -16.86 3.51 0.73
CA CYS A 23 -16.34 2.21 0.34
C CYS A 23 -16.80 1.12 1.33
N SER A 24 -16.83 -0.13 0.87
CA SER A 24 -17.16 -1.29 1.72
C SER A 24 -15.93 -1.97 2.32
N GLN A 25 -14.72 -1.68 1.83
CA GLN A 25 -13.47 -2.32 2.24
C GLN A 25 -12.31 -1.32 2.29
N VAL A 26 -11.41 -1.54 3.24
CA VAL A 26 -10.20 -0.73 3.46
C VAL A 26 -9.00 -1.64 3.70
N ALA A 27 -7.83 -1.20 3.24
CA ALA A 27 -6.55 -1.69 3.73
C ALA A 27 -6.25 -1.08 5.09
N ILE A 28 -5.62 -1.85 5.97
CA ILE A 28 -5.21 -1.42 7.31
C ILE A 28 -3.68 -1.52 7.39
N SER A 29 -3.02 -0.42 7.72
CA SER A 29 -1.60 -0.40 8.06
C SER A 29 -1.40 0.13 9.47
N SER A 30 -0.42 -0.43 10.18
CA SER A 30 -0.03 -0.01 11.53
C SER A 30 1.38 0.58 11.53
N ASP A 31 1.54 1.74 12.16
CA ASP A 31 2.83 2.38 12.38
C ASP A 31 2.91 2.82 13.85
N GLY A 32 3.67 2.08 14.65
CA GLY A 32 3.77 2.25 16.10
C GLY A 32 2.41 2.15 16.81
N HIS A 33 1.86 3.31 17.21
CA HIS A 33 0.57 3.42 17.88
C HIS A 33 -0.56 3.95 16.98
N SER A 34 -0.28 4.10 15.69
CA SER A 34 -1.20 4.62 14.70
C SER A 34 -1.73 3.50 13.80
N ILE A 35 -2.99 3.61 13.40
CA ILE A 35 -3.61 2.78 12.37
C ILE A 35 -4.11 3.69 11.27
N THR A 36 -3.71 3.42 10.04
CA THR A 36 -4.19 4.11 8.84
C THR A 36 -5.15 3.21 8.08
N LEU A 37 -6.32 3.76 7.74
CA LEU A 37 -7.33 3.09 6.91
C LEU A 37 -7.31 3.72 5.52
N THR A 38 -7.03 2.90 4.50
CA THR A 38 -7.01 3.36 3.11
C THR A 38 -8.09 2.61 2.33
N PRO A 39 -9.07 3.31 1.71
CA PRO A 39 -10.06 2.66 0.85
C PRO A 39 -9.40 1.76 -0.20
N LEU A 40 -9.89 0.54 -0.34
CA LEU A 40 -9.48 -0.32 -1.44
C LEU A 40 -10.22 0.14 -2.70
N SER A 41 -9.48 0.67 -3.68
CA SER A 41 -10.04 0.89 -5.00
C SER A 41 -10.54 -0.44 -5.55
N THR A 42 -11.82 -0.49 -5.90
CA THR A 42 -12.44 -1.72 -6.40
C THR A 42 -12.17 -1.92 -7.89
N SER A 43 -11.59 -0.92 -8.56
CA SER A 43 -11.35 -0.95 -10.00
C SER A 43 -9.90 -0.63 -10.38
N TRP A 44 -9.41 -1.31 -11.41
CA TRP A 44 -8.17 -0.94 -12.10
C TRP A 44 -8.23 0.47 -12.67
N VAL A 45 -9.42 0.98 -13.00
CA VAL A 45 -9.63 2.34 -13.49
C VAL A 45 -9.23 3.37 -12.43
N ASP A 46 -9.66 3.18 -11.17
CA ASP A 46 -9.30 4.09 -10.07
C ASP A 46 -7.80 4.04 -9.76
N PHE A 47 -7.18 2.86 -9.90
CA PHE A 47 -5.73 2.73 -9.75
C PHE A 47 -4.95 3.52 -10.79
N PHE A 48 -5.35 3.47 -12.07
CA PHE A 48 -4.71 4.25 -13.14
C PHE A 48 -5.11 5.72 -13.15
N ALA A 49 -6.26 6.07 -12.55
CA ALA A 49 -6.70 7.46 -12.39
C ALA A 49 -6.06 8.16 -11.18
N ALA A 50 -5.58 7.40 -10.20
CA ALA A 50 -4.76 7.95 -9.12
C ALA A 50 -3.48 8.52 -9.72
N GLU A 51 -3.16 9.77 -9.39
CA GLU A 51 -1.94 10.43 -9.83
C GLU A 51 -0.75 9.57 -9.38
N GLY A 52 0.04 9.10 -10.36
CA GLY A 52 1.07 8.11 -10.12
C GLY A 52 2.08 8.61 -9.10
N ALA A 53 2.36 7.81 -8.07
CA ALA A 53 3.34 8.16 -7.03
C ALA A 53 4.80 8.10 -7.52
N ALA A 54 5.04 7.70 -8.76
CA ALA A 54 6.36 7.56 -9.32
C ALA A 54 6.83 8.94 -9.85
N PRO A 55 7.99 9.44 -9.40
CA PRO A 55 8.62 10.62 -9.99
C PRO A 55 8.81 10.43 -11.50
N GLU A 56 8.80 11.51 -12.29
CA GLU A 56 9.08 11.43 -13.74
C GLU A 56 10.39 10.70 -14.05
N ALA A 57 11.41 10.90 -13.19
CA ALA A 57 12.70 10.22 -13.28
C ALA A 57 12.66 8.72 -12.95
N PHE A 58 11.56 8.18 -12.42
CA PHE A 58 11.44 6.75 -12.09
C PHE A 58 11.57 5.86 -13.32
N MET A 59 11.28 6.37 -14.52
CA MET A 59 11.45 5.63 -15.77
C MET A 59 12.66 6.10 -16.59
N ASP A 60 13.49 7.01 -16.04
CA ASP A 60 14.62 7.63 -16.74
C ASP A 60 15.92 6.80 -16.61
N PHE A 61 15.79 5.47 -16.73
CA PHE A 61 16.95 4.57 -16.73
C PHE A 61 16.77 3.44 -17.74
N ASP A 62 17.87 3.07 -18.40
CA ASP A 62 17.90 2.00 -19.38
C ASP A 62 17.66 0.65 -18.68
N ARG A 63 16.62 -0.07 -19.12
CA ARG A 63 16.21 -1.36 -18.54
C ARG A 63 16.95 -2.52 -19.18
N ASP A 64 17.64 -2.27 -20.29
CA ASP A 64 18.33 -3.27 -21.10
C ASP A 64 19.84 -3.31 -20.79
N GLU A 65 20.23 -3.01 -19.55
CA GLU A 65 21.59 -3.23 -19.09
C GLU A 65 21.97 -4.70 -19.28
N LEU A 66 23.16 -4.93 -19.84
CA LEU A 66 23.69 -6.27 -20.00
C LEU A 66 23.75 -6.95 -18.62
N PRO A 67 23.43 -8.25 -18.54
CA PRO A 67 23.58 -9.00 -17.30
C PRO A 67 24.98 -8.79 -16.71
N GLN A 68 25.06 -8.45 -15.43
CA GLN A 68 26.33 -8.32 -14.73
C GLN A 68 27.14 -9.62 -14.83
N GLU A 69 28.46 -9.50 -15.01
CA GLU A 69 29.35 -10.65 -14.98
C GLU A 69 29.36 -11.26 -13.57
N ARG A 70 29.16 -12.58 -13.48
CA ARG A 70 29.13 -13.32 -12.21
C ARG A 70 30.26 -14.33 -12.20
N ALA A 71 31.13 -14.28 -11.20
CA ALA A 71 32.03 -15.38 -10.90
C ALA A 71 31.19 -16.53 -10.35
N LEU A 72 30.86 -17.51 -11.21
CA LEU A 72 29.95 -18.59 -10.85
C LEU A 72 30.56 -19.52 -9.79
N PHE A 73 31.89 -19.59 -9.72
CA PHE A 73 32.64 -20.40 -8.74
C PHE A 73 34.02 -19.78 -8.49
N ASP A 74 34.45 -19.70 -7.24
CA ASP A 74 35.86 -19.48 -6.89
C ASP A 74 36.61 -20.79 -7.13
N ALA A 75 37.70 -20.74 -7.90
CA ALA A 75 38.61 -21.86 -8.14
C ALA A 75 39.48 -22.17 -6.91
N HIS A 76 38.83 -22.42 -5.77
CA HIS A 76 39.45 -23.06 -4.62
C HIS A 76 39.00 -24.51 -4.59
N SER A 77 39.58 -25.27 -5.50
CA SER A 77 39.70 -26.73 -5.42
C SER A 77 41.15 -27.10 -5.17
#